data_AF-A0A7V0QMZ0-F1
#
_entry.id   AF-A0A7V0QMZ0-F1
#
_cell.length_a   1.000
_cell.length_b   1.000
_cell.length_c   1.000
_cell.angle_alpha   90.00
_cell.angle_beta   90.00
_cell.angle_gamma   90.00
#
_symmetry.space_group_name_H-M   'P 1'
#
loop_
_entity.id
_entity.type
_entity.pdbx_description
1 polymer ?
#
loop_
_entity_poly.entity_id
_entity_poly.type
_entity_poly.pdbx_seq_one_letter_code
_entity_poly.pdbx_strand_id
1 'polypeptide(L)'
;MALLTMKELLECGVHFGHRTRKWNPKMARFIYTERKGIHIIDLGKTLEHFERAYNFVRDQVAQGKDVLFVGTKKQVQGTIEEEARRCGAHWVNRRWLGGTLTNFETIRRRVLYMLELERNLEEGAFERLPLKERIKLEKKLAKLRRNLDGLREMERLPGVVYVVDPTVEVHAVREANILGIPIVAICDTNCDPDLIDYPIPGNDDAIKATRLITSRIADAVIEGREGLQTTEAPAAPEAEAEEAAEEEETVASMDEIPLDEVELEEHYEEMLEELIEEEDKEV
;
A
#
# COMPACT_ATOMS: atom_id res chain seq x y z
N MET A 1 20.03 -16.81 -2.34
CA MET A 1 20.25 -17.09 -0.89
C MET A 1 18.99 -17.73 -0.33
N ALA A 2 19.08 -18.54 0.73
CA ALA A 2 17.87 -18.98 1.43
C ALA A 2 17.21 -17.76 2.08
N LEU A 3 15.94 -17.51 1.75
CA LEU A 3 15.22 -16.31 2.19
C LEU A 3 14.99 -16.30 3.72
N LEU A 4 14.72 -17.48 4.29
CA LEU A 4 14.61 -17.74 5.72
C LEU A 4 15.15 -19.13 6.04
N THR A 5 15.77 -19.29 7.21
CA THR A 5 16.15 -20.60 7.73
C THR A 5 15.23 -21.05 8.86
N MET A 6 15.00 -22.36 8.97
CA MET A 6 14.21 -22.92 10.07
C MET A 6 14.78 -22.58 11.45
N LYS A 7 16.11 -22.45 11.55
CA LYS A 7 16.80 -22.06 12.79
C LYS A 7 16.41 -20.64 13.22
N GLU A 8 16.43 -19.67 12.29
CA GLU A 8 16.01 -18.30 12.58
C GLU A 8 14.54 -18.24 13.02
N LEU A 9 13.65 -18.95 12.33
CA LEU A 9 12.23 -19.02 12.69
C LEU A 9 12.01 -19.59 14.11
N LEU A 10 12.81 -20.59 14.49
CA LEU A 10 12.76 -21.20 15.82
C LEU A 10 13.28 -20.24 16.89
N GLU A 11 14.42 -19.59 16.66
CA GLU A 11 15.05 -18.64 17.59
C GLU A 11 14.19 -17.37 17.81
N CYS A 12 13.53 -16.89 16.76
CA CYS A 12 12.62 -15.75 16.83
C CYS A 12 11.24 -16.09 17.42
N GLY A 13 10.93 -17.37 17.61
CA GLY A 13 9.70 -17.83 18.24
C GLY A 13 8.46 -17.78 17.33
N VAL A 14 8.65 -17.94 16.01
CA VAL A 14 7.55 -17.90 15.01
C VAL A 14 6.61 -19.10 15.15
N HIS A 15 7.12 -20.22 15.67
CA HIS A 15 6.38 -21.48 15.85
C HIS A 15 5.34 -21.44 16.99
N PHE A 16 5.36 -20.43 17.86
CA PHE A 16 4.37 -20.31 18.93
C PHE A 16 3.09 -19.69 18.38
N GLY A 17 1.96 -20.40 18.52
CA GLY A 17 0.65 -19.83 18.29
C GLY A 17 -0.06 -19.45 19.59
N HIS A 18 -1.38 -19.28 19.50
CA HIS A 18 -2.25 -19.00 20.63
C HIS A 18 -2.64 -20.25 21.44
N ARG A 19 -3.38 -20.01 22.53
CA ARG A 19 -3.95 -21.06 23.38
C ARG A 19 -5.01 -21.86 22.62
N THR A 20 -5.17 -23.13 22.95
CA THR A 20 -6.13 -24.06 22.31
C THR A 20 -7.60 -23.62 22.35
N ARG A 21 -7.97 -22.73 23.28
CA ARG A 21 -9.32 -22.15 23.37
C ARG A 21 -9.57 -21.03 22.37
N LYS A 22 -8.51 -20.44 21.82
CA LYS A 22 -8.54 -19.28 20.92
C LYS A 22 -7.90 -19.66 19.60
N TRP A 23 -8.47 -20.65 18.93
CA TRP A 23 -8.00 -21.11 17.62
C TRP A 23 -9.16 -21.15 16.62
N ASN A 24 -8.83 -20.99 15.35
CA ASN A 24 -9.75 -21.18 14.24
C ASN A 24 -9.55 -22.58 13.67
N PRO A 25 -10.60 -23.42 13.57
CA PRO A 25 -10.48 -24.77 13.00
C PRO A 25 -9.88 -24.83 11.60
N LYS A 26 -10.04 -23.77 10.79
CA LYS A 26 -9.45 -23.68 9.45
C LYS A 26 -7.92 -23.60 9.47
N MET A 27 -7.33 -23.14 10.57
CA MET A 27 -5.88 -23.14 10.78
C MET A 27 -5.31 -24.52 11.11
N ALA A 28 -6.15 -25.57 11.28
CA ALA A 28 -5.69 -26.93 11.55
C ALA A 28 -4.63 -27.41 10.55
N ARG A 29 -4.74 -27.03 9.28
CA ARG A 29 -3.77 -27.38 8.24
C ARG A 29 -2.39 -26.76 8.44
N PHE A 30 -2.23 -25.74 9.27
CA PHE A 30 -0.95 -25.08 9.55
C PHE A 30 -0.41 -25.38 10.95
N ILE A 31 -1.18 -26.06 11.79
CA ILE A 31 -0.80 -26.44 13.15
C ILE A 31 -0.12 -27.81 13.12
N TYR A 32 1.06 -27.89 13.72
CA TYR A 32 1.82 -29.13 13.85
C TYR A 32 1.35 -29.98 15.03
N THR A 33 1.29 -29.39 16.23
CA THR A 33 0.88 -30.09 17.45
C THR A 33 0.44 -29.09 18.53
N GLU A 34 -0.03 -29.58 19.67
CA GLU A 34 -0.27 -28.78 20.87
C GLU A 34 0.66 -29.20 22.00
N ARG A 35 1.21 -28.23 22.73
CA ARG A 35 2.07 -28.48 23.89
C ARG A 35 1.71 -27.53 25.02
N LYS A 36 1.39 -28.08 26.19
CA LYS A 36 1.00 -27.30 27.39
C LYS A 36 -0.14 -26.31 27.11
N GLY A 37 -1.08 -26.66 26.23
CA GLY A 37 -2.24 -25.84 25.88
C GLY A 37 -1.96 -24.67 24.92
N ILE A 38 -0.79 -24.66 24.26
CA ILE A 38 -0.42 -23.72 23.19
C ILE A 38 -0.26 -24.51 21.89
N HIS A 39 -0.83 -24.01 20.80
CA HIS A 39 -0.62 -24.58 19.47
C HIS A 39 0.78 -24.24 18.94
N ILE A 40 1.42 -25.22 18.33
CA ILE A 40 2.70 -25.09 17.65
C ILE A 40 2.43 -25.08 16.15
N ILE A 41 2.86 -24.02 15.48
CA ILE A 41 2.72 -23.83 14.04
C ILE A 41 3.81 -24.65 13.33
N ASP A 42 3.46 -25.25 12.19
CA ASP A 42 4.37 -26.00 11.35
C ASP A 42 5.30 -25.06 10.56
N LEU A 43 6.56 -24.99 10.97
CA LEU A 43 7.57 -24.15 10.33
C LEU A 43 7.90 -24.58 8.89
N GLY A 44 7.70 -25.85 8.52
CA GLY A 44 7.89 -26.28 7.13
C GLY A 44 6.89 -25.60 6.21
N LYS A 45 5.63 -25.51 6.64
CA LYS A 45 4.58 -24.78 5.93
C LYS A 45 4.81 -23.27 5.96
N THR A 46 5.32 -22.73 7.07
CA THR A 46 5.73 -21.32 7.14
C THR A 46 6.75 -20.99 6.07
N LEU A 47 7.80 -21.81 5.88
CA LEU A 47 8.82 -21.58 4.87
C LEU A 47 8.24 -21.61 3.46
N GLU A 48 7.46 -22.64 3.12
CA GLU A 48 6.84 -22.77 1.79
C GLU A 48 5.92 -21.58 1.47
N HIS A 49 5.05 -21.22 2.41
CA HIS A 49 4.13 -20.10 2.23
C HIS A 49 4.85 -18.74 2.22
N PHE A 50 5.91 -18.60 3.00
CA PHE A 50 6.73 -17.39 2.99
C PHE A 50 7.43 -17.21 1.64
N GLU A 51 8.02 -18.26 1.06
CA GLU A 51 8.65 -18.17 -0.26
C GLU A 51 7.66 -17.77 -1.35
N ARG A 52 6.43 -18.32 -1.31
CA ARG A 52 5.36 -17.92 -2.23
C ARG A 52 4.99 -16.44 -2.08
N ALA A 53 4.78 -15.99 -0.84
CA ALA A 53 4.46 -14.61 -0.54
C ALA A 53 5.60 -13.65 -0.94
N TYR A 54 6.85 -14.03 -0.66
CA TYR A 54 8.04 -13.25 -1.00
C TYR A 54 8.16 -13.03 -2.51
N ASN A 55 8.09 -14.11 -3.29
CA ASN A 55 8.17 -14.03 -4.75
C ASN A 55 7.00 -13.20 -5.31
N PHE A 56 5.79 -13.40 -4.80
CA PHE A 56 4.62 -12.62 -5.21
C PHE A 56 4.82 -11.11 -4.97
N VAL A 57 5.27 -10.71 -3.78
CA VAL A 57 5.52 -9.30 -3.46
C VAL A 57 6.59 -8.72 -4.37
N ARG A 58 7.71 -9.43 -4.56
CA ARG A 58 8.78 -9.00 -5.47
C ARG A 58 8.26 -8.78 -6.88
N ASP A 59 7.48 -9.72 -7.42
CA ASP A 59 6.97 -9.66 -8.78
C ASP A 59 5.91 -8.55 -8.95
N GLN A 60 5.07 -8.28 -7.93
CA GLN A 60 4.14 -7.15 -7.97
C GLN A 60 4.86 -5.80 -7.93
N VAL A 61 5.91 -5.67 -7.11
CA VAL A 61 6.71 -4.45 -7.05
C VAL A 61 7.50 -4.25 -8.34
N ALA A 62 8.01 -5.34 -8.95
CA ALA A 62 8.68 -5.28 -10.26
C ALA A 62 7.73 -4.85 -11.39
N GLN A 63 6.41 -5.02 -11.24
CA GLN A 63 5.40 -4.46 -12.14
C GLN A 63 5.09 -2.97 -11.85
N GLY A 64 5.84 -2.34 -10.95
CA GLY A 64 5.65 -0.95 -10.56
C GLY A 64 4.42 -0.72 -9.68
N LYS A 65 3.93 -1.73 -8.95
CA LYS A 65 2.80 -1.57 -8.02
C LYS A 65 3.28 -1.28 -6.60
N ASP A 66 2.52 -0.42 -5.91
CA ASP A 66 2.85 -0.02 -4.54
C ASP A 66 2.36 -1.03 -3.50
N VAL A 67 3.10 -1.13 -2.39
CA VAL A 67 2.77 -2.03 -1.27
C VAL A 67 2.37 -1.20 -0.05
N LEU A 68 1.27 -1.61 0.61
CA LEU A 68 0.82 -0.99 1.85
C LEU A 68 1.05 -1.93 3.03
N PHE A 69 1.87 -1.49 3.99
CA PHE A 69 2.14 -2.22 5.23
C PHE A 69 1.15 -1.81 6.33
N VAL A 70 0.43 -2.78 6.90
CA VAL A 70 -0.61 -2.54 7.91
C VAL A 70 -0.32 -3.34 9.18
N GLY A 71 -0.28 -2.66 10.31
CA GLY A 71 -0.17 -3.30 11.61
C GLY A 71 -0.34 -2.33 12.77
N THR A 72 -1.50 -2.35 13.43
CA THR A 72 -1.83 -1.44 14.53
C THR A 72 -1.55 -2.01 15.91
N LYS A 73 -1.18 -3.28 16.00
CA LYS A 73 -0.80 -3.94 17.26
C LYS A 73 0.44 -3.28 17.86
N LYS A 74 0.42 -2.98 19.18
CA LYS A 74 1.49 -2.20 19.86
C LYS A 74 2.90 -2.77 19.64
N GLN A 75 3.01 -4.09 19.61
CA GLN A 75 4.26 -4.84 19.40
C GLN A 75 4.82 -4.66 17.98
N VAL A 76 3.97 -4.31 17.02
CA VAL A 76 4.25 -4.30 15.59
C VAL A 76 4.39 -2.88 15.03
N GLN A 77 3.80 -1.88 15.69
CA GLN A 77 3.74 -0.50 15.17
C GLN A 77 5.10 0.09 14.80
N GLY A 78 6.12 -0.16 15.62
CA GLY A 78 7.49 0.33 15.38
C GLY A 78 8.15 -0.40 14.22
N THR A 79 8.01 -1.73 14.18
CA THR A 79 8.55 -2.56 13.09
C THR A 79 7.96 -2.18 11.74
N ILE A 80 6.64 -2.00 11.64
CA ILE A 80 6.01 -1.63 10.36
C ILE A 80 6.49 -0.27 9.87
N GLU A 81 6.62 0.72 10.75
CA GLU A 81 7.11 2.05 10.37
C GLU A 81 8.59 2.02 9.96
N GLU A 82 9.45 1.34 10.72
CA GLU A 82 10.88 1.22 10.42
C GLU A 82 11.12 0.53 9.07
N GLU A 83 10.46 -0.61 8.84
CA GLU A 83 10.67 -1.42 7.64
C GLU A 83 10.01 -0.81 6.39
N ALA A 84 8.81 -0.23 6.52
CA ALA A 84 8.15 0.46 5.41
C ALA A 84 8.93 1.73 4.99
N ARG A 85 9.44 2.50 5.95
CA ARG A 85 10.30 3.66 5.64
C ARG A 85 11.62 3.21 4.99
N ARG A 86 12.17 2.05 5.39
CA ARG A 86 13.39 1.48 4.79
C ARG A 86 13.18 1.11 3.32
N CYS A 87 12.06 0.47 2.97
CA CYS A 87 11.78 0.10 1.59
C CYS A 87 11.05 1.18 0.77
N GLY A 88 10.73 2.33 1.36
CA GLY A 88 9.96 3.38 0.70
C GLY A 88 8.56 2.91 0.28
N ALA A 89 7.91 2.14 1.14
CA ALA A 89 6.52 1.71 0.98
C ALA A 89 5.60 2.51 1.92
N HIS A 90 4.30 2.49 1.65
CA HIS A 90 3.32 3.16 2.49
C HIS A 90 2.98 2.31 3.71
N TRP A 91 2.55 2.94 4.81
CA TRP A 91 2.20 2.20 6.02
C TRP A 91 1.06 2.79 6.84
N VAL A 92 0.42 1.93 7.63
CA VAL A 92 -0.56 2.28 8.67
C VAL A 92 -0.20 1.52 9.95
N ASN A 93 0.35 2.23 10.94
CA ASN A 93 0.81 1.62 12.20
C ASN A 93 -0.02 1.99 13.44
N ARG A 94 -0.94 2.96 13.36
CA ARG A 94 -1.73 3.40 14.53
C ARG A 94 -3.14 2.88 14.55
N ARG A 95 -3.96 3.30 13.60
CA ARG A 95 -5.36 2.94 13.51
C ARG A 95 -5.77 2.94 12.05
N TRP A 96 -6.40 1.85 11.62
CA TRP A 96 -7.10 1.81 10.36
C TRP A 96 -8.32 2.74 10.39
N LEU A 97 -8.38 3.70 9.48
CA LEU A 97 -9.56 4.52 9.26
C LEU A 97 -10.46 3.76 8.28
N GLY A 98 -11.69 3.46 8.66
CA GLY A 98 -12.62 2.82 7.74
C GLY A 98 -12.82 3.67 6.49
N GLY A 99 -12.72 3.04 5.32
CA GLY A 99 -12.72 3.73 4.04
C GLY A 99 -11.33 4.13 3.53
N THR A 100 -10.24 3.66 4.16
CA THR A 100 -8.86 3.96 3.70
C THR A 100 -8.65 3.51 2.25
N LEU A 101 -9.16 2.35 1.87
CA LEU A 101 -9.06 1.86 0.49
C LEU A 101 -10.35 2.11 -0.28
N THR A 102 -11.51 1.81 0.32
CA THR A 102 -12.81 1.89 -0.37
C THR A 102 -13.30 3.32 -0.61
N ASN A 103 -12.86 4.30 0.19
CA ASN A 103 -13.14 5.73 0.02
C ASN A 103 -11.82 6.53 0.00
N PHE A 104 -10.90 6.07 -0.84
CA PHE A 104 -9.55 6.60 -0.93
C PHE A 104 -9.50 8.10 -1.27
N GLU A 105 -10.40 8.59 -2.12
CA GLU A 105 -10.45 10.01 -2.48
C GLU A 105 -10.68 10.92 -1.25
N THR A 106 -11.57 10.51 -0.34
CA THR A 106 -11.81 11.28 0.89
C THR A 106 -10.60 11.26 1.82
N ILE A 107 -9.89 10.12 1.87
CA ILE A 107 -8.68 9.97 2.68
C ILE A 107 -7.54 10.80 2.08
N ARG A 108 -7.38 10.80 0.77
CA ARG A 108 -6.43 11.64 0.04
C ARG A 108 -6.69 13.13 0.30
N ARG A 109 -7.94 13.60 0.26
CA ARG A 109 -8.30 14.97 0.66
C ARG A 109 -7.88 15.30 2.10
N ARG A 110 -7.98 14.33 3.03
CA ARG A 110 -7.51 14.51 4.41
C ARG A 110 -5.99 14.56 4.53
N VAL A 111 -5.27 13.80 3.70
CA VAL A 111 -3.80 13.85 3.59
C VAL A 111 -3.35 15.20 3.04
N LEU A 112 -3.97 15.67 1.95
CA LEU A 112 -3.67 17.00 1.38
C LEU A 112 -3.93 18.12 2.39
N TYR A 113 -5.05 18.06 3.11
CA TYR A 113 -5.34 19.00 4.18
C TYR A 113 -4.33 18.92 5.34
N MET A 114 -3.78 17.74 5.63
CA MET A 114 -2.68 17.61 6.60
C MET A 114 -1.44 18.35 6.11
N LEU A 115 -1.01 18.13 4.86
CA LEU A 115 0.15 18.78 4.26
C LEU A 115 -0.01 20.31 4.22
N GLU A 116 -1.22 20.80 3.92
CA GLU A 116 -1.55 22.23 3.97
C GLU A 116 -1.37 22.81 5.38
N LEU A 117 -1.83 22.10 6.42
CA LEU A 117 -1.64 22.52 7.81
C LEU A 117 -0.17 22.50 8.23
N GLU A 118 0.65 21.61 7.68
CA GLU A 118 2.10 21.58 7.90
C GLU A 118 2.77 22.80 7.26
N ARG A 119 2.45 23.09 5.99
CA ARG A 119 2.95 24.27 5.29
C ARG A 119 2.58 25.57 6.01
N ASN A 120 1.32 25.71 6.42
CA ASN A 120 0.83 26.89 7.15
C ASN A 120 1.52 27.06 8.52
N LEU A 121 1.92 25.94 9.16
CA LEU A 121 2.68 25.98 10.40
C LEU A 121 4.12 26.46 10.16
N GLU A 122 4.76 25.98 9.09
CA GLU A 122 6.13 26.37 8.69
C GLU A 122 6.21 27.84 8.24
N GLU A 123 5.18 28.33 7.55
CA GLU A 123 5.06 29.74 7.14
C GLU A 123 4.69 30.69 8.30
N GLY A 124 4.47 30.17 9.51
CA GLY A 124 4.14 30.98 10.70
C GLY A 124 2.70 31.53 10.69
N ALA A 125 1.82 31.03 9.83
CA ALA A 125 0.43 31.51 9.74
C ALA A 125 -0.34 31.32 11.06
N PHE A 126 0.05 30.31 11.85
CA PHE A 126 -0.58 29.99 13.15
C PHE A 126 -0.32 31.05 14.23
N GLU A 127 0.75 31.85 14.10
CA GLU A 127 1.09 32.89 15.07
C GLU A 127 0.16 34.09 14.99
N ARG A 128 -0.45 34.32 13.82
CA ARG A 128 -1.43 35.39 13.58
C ARG A 128 -2.82 35.06 14.14
N LEU A 129 -3.04 33.81 14.54
CA LEU A 129 -4.33 33.33 15.03
C LEU A 129 -4.47 33.50 16.56
N PRO A 130 -5.71 33.62 17.08
CA PRO A 130 -5.97 33.55 18.51
C PRO A 130 -5.45 32.25 19.12
N LEU A 131 -4.94 32.32 20.36
CA LEU A 131 -4.37 31.17 21.07
C LEU A 131 -5.27 29.92 21.08
N LYS A 132 -6.59 30.11 21.21
CA LYS A 132 -7.57 29.00 21.21
C LYS A 132 -7.62 28.28 19.87
N GLU A 133 -7.58 29.01 18.76
CA GLU A 133 -7.63 28.46 17.41
C GLU A 133 -6.32 27.78 17.05
N ARG A 134 -5.19 28.40 17.41
CA ARG A 134 -3.86 27.82 17.27
C ARG A 134 -3.79 26.43 17.95
N ILE A 135 -4.16 26.33 19.22
CA ILE A 135 -4.16 25.06 19.95
C ILE A 135 -5.08 24.02 19.29
N LYS A 136 -6.22 24.45 18.74
CA LYS A 136 -7.17 23.56 18.05
C LYS A 136 -6.55 23.01 16.76
N LEU A 137 -5.88 23.85 15.98
CA LEU A 137 -5.19 23.45 14.75
C LEU A 137 -3.98 22.56 15.04
N GLU A 138 -3.16 22.88 16.04
CA GLU A 138 -2.04 22.05 16.47
C GLU A 138 -2.50 20.65 16.91
N LYS A 139 -3.56 20.56 17.73
CA LYS A 139 -4.15 19.28 18.13
C LYS A 139 -4.70 18.50 16.93
N LYS A 140 -5.31 19.20 15.96
CA LYS A 140 -5.83 18.59 14.73
C LYS A 140 -4.68 18.04 13.88
N LEU A 141 -3.63 18.82 13.67
CA LEU A 141 -2.43 18.42 12.94
C LEU A 141 -1.74 17.23 13.61
N ALA A 142 -1.55 17.26 14.93
CA ALA A 142 -0.96 16.15 15.67
C ALA A 142 -1.78 14.85 15.53
N LYS A 143 -3.11 14.94 15.51
CA LYS A 143 -4.00 13.79 15.28
C LYS A 143 -3.94 13.28 13.84
N LEU A 144 -3.82 14.17 12.85
CA LEU A 144 -3.68 13.79 11.45
C LEU A 144 -2.34 13.12 11.20
N ARG A 145 -1.22 13.76 11.59
CA ARG A 145 0.13 13.20 11.54
C ARG A 145 0.16 11.80 12.15
N ARG A 146 -0.36 11.65 13.36
CA ARG A 146 -0.36 10.34 14.04
C ARG A 146 -0.99 9.20 13.21
N ASN A 147 -1.99 9.45 12.38
CA ASN A 147 -2.70 8.39 11.66
C ASN A 147 -2.38 8.32 10.16
N LEU A 148 -2.02 9.44 9.53
CA LEU A 148 -1.92 9.56 8.07
C LEU A 148 -0.48 9.78 7.57
N ASP A 149 0.53 9.84 8.46
CA ASP A 149 1.94 10.05 8.10
C ASP A 149 2.42 9.06 7.03
N GLY A 150 2.09 7.78 7.18
CA GLY A 150 2.53 6.72 6.27
C GLY A 150 1.77 6.66 4.94
N LEU A 151 0.76 7.51 4.74
CA LEU A 151 -0.02 7.62 3.50
C LEU A 151 0.28 8.92 2.73
N ARG A 152 1.29 9.69 3.16
CA ARG A 152 1.61 11.01 2.58
C ARG A 152 1.89 10.96 1.08
N GLU A 153 2.70 9.99 0.67
CA GLU A 153 3.20 9.83 -0.71
C GLU A 153 2.27 8.93 -1.54
N MET A 154 1.16 8.48 -0.97
CA MET A 154 0.26 7.54 -1.63
C MET A 154 -0.72 8.28 -2.54
N GLU A 155 -0.49 8.23 -3.85
CA GLU A 155 -1.33 8.92 -4.85
C GLU A 155 -2.42 8.03 -5.44
N ARG A 156 -2.17 6.73 -5.49
CA ARG A 156 -3.05 5.69 -6.06
C ARG A 156 -3.26 4.56 -5.07
N LEU A 157 -4.21 3.68 -5.36
CA LEU A 157 -4.46 2.48 -4.57
C LEU A 157 -3.25 1.54 -4.62
N PRO A 158 -2.97 0.80 -3.53
CA PRO A 158 -1.83 -0.11 -3.50
C PRO A 158 -2.18 -1.37 -4.31
N GLY A 159 -1.17 -1.96 -4.95
CA GLY A 159 -1.35 -3.23 -5.65
C GLY A 159 -1.29 -4.44 -4.73
N VAL A 160 -0.71 -4.31 -3.53
CA VAL A 160 -0.64 -5.36 -2.51
C VAL A 160 -0.79 -4.76 -1.13
N VAL A 161 -1.52 -5.45 -0.24
CA VAL A 161 -1.56 -5.11 1.19
C VAL A 161 -0.86 -6.20 1.99
N TYR A 162 0.16 -5.80 2.76
CA TYR A 162 0.81 -6.63 3.76
C TYR A 162 0.19 -6.36 5.14
N VAL A 163 -0.35 -7.37 5.80
CA VAL A 163 -1.07 -7.24 7.07
C VAL A 163 -0.43 -8.09 8.17
N VAL A 164 -0.24 -7.52 9.34
CA VAL A 164 0.13 -8.26 10.55
C VAL A 164 -1.09 -8.37 11.47
N ASP A 165 -1.46 -9.61 11.81
CA ASP A 165 -2.66 -9.95 12.59
C ASP A 165 -3.99 -9.52 11.90
N PRO A 166 -4.48 -10.32 10.93
CA PRO A 166 -5.76 -10.10 10.26
C PRO A 166 -6.97 -10.08 11.21
N THR A 167 -6.84 -10.67 12.40
CA THR A 167 -7.91 -10.68 13.41
C THR A 167 -8.06 -9.31 14.06
N VAL A 168 -6.98 -8.55 14.17
CA VAL A 168 -7.02 -7.14 14.62
C VAL A 168 -7.36 -6.23 13.45
N GLU A 169 -6.79 -6.48 12.26
CA GLU A 169 -6.95 -5.63 11.07
C GLU A 169 -8.12 -6.03 10.15
N VAL A 170 -9.23 -6.50 10.74
CA VAL A 170 -10.39 -7.02 9.98
C VAL A 170 -10.92 -6.02 8.96
N HIS A 171 -10.91 -4.72 9.29
CA HIS A 171 -11.39 -3.68 8.39
C HIS A 171 -10.48 -3.49 7.17
N ALA A 172 -9.16 -3.53 7.36
CA ALA A 172 -8.22 -3.45 6.25
C ALA A 172 -8.37 -4.65 5.31
N VAL A 173 -8.44 -5.86 5.89
CA VAL A 173 -8.63 -7.11 5.14
C VAL A 173 -9.96 -7.11 4.38
N ARG A 174 -11.03 -6.64 4.99
CA ARG A 174 -12.35 -6.56 4.35
C ARG A 174 -12.35 -5.57 3.19
N GLU A 175 -11.77 -4.39 3.37
CA GLU A 175 -11.71 -3.38 2.32
C GLU A 175 -10.84 -3.83 1.14
N ALA A 176 -9.69 -4.46 1.41
CA ALA A 176 -8.82 -5.01 0.38
C ALA A 176 -9.54 -6.12 -0.43
N ASN A 177 -10.23 -7.03 0.26
CA ASN A 177 -11.04 -8.08 -0.39
C ASN A 177 -12.17 -7.52 -1.26
N ILE A 178 -12.86 -6.45 -0.82
CA ILE A 178 -13.92 -5.81 -1.62
C ILE A 178 -13.38 -5.26 -2.93
N LEU A 179 -12.17 -4.69 -2.91
CA LEU A 179 -11.52 -4.11 -4.09
C LEU A 179 -10.72 -5.12 -4.91
N GLY A 180 -10.63 -6.39 -4.46
CA GLY A 180 -9.82 -7.41 -5.10
C GLY A 180 -8.31 -7.14 -5.01
N ILE A 181 -7.87 -6.37 -4.01
CA ILE A 181 -6.45 -6.13 -3.76
C ILE A 181 -5.88 -7.35 -3.03
N PRO A 182 -4.85 -8.02 -3.56
CA PRO A 182 -4.28 -9.22 -2.97
C PRO A 182 -3.64 -8.94 -1.61
N ILE A 183 -3.85 -9.88 -0.69
CA ILE A 183 -3.46 -9.75 0.71
C ILE A 183 -2.37 -10.77 1.05
N VAL A 184 -1.26 -10.27 1.58
CA VAL A 184 -0.20 -11.05 2.19
C VAL A 184 -0.26 -10.82 3.70
N ALA A 185 -0.33 -11.87 4.52
CA ALA A 185 -0.46 -11.64 5.96
C ALA A 185 0.18 -12.69 6.85
N ILE A 186 0.69 -12.25 8.00
CA ILE A 186 1.09 -13.14 9.09
C ILE A 186 -0.17 -13.66 9.78
N CYS A 187 -0.37 -14.97 9.74
CA CYS A 187 -1.54 -15.65 10.28
C CYS A 187 -1.15 -16.50 11.49
N ASP A 188 -1.61 -16.11 12.68
CA ASP A 188 -1.59 -16.98 13.84
C ASP A 188 -2.85 -17.90 13.83
N THR A 189 -2.85 -18.87 14.72
CA THR A 189 -3.83 -19.94 14.93
C THR A 189 -5.28 -19.49 15.13
N ASN A 190 -5.55 -18.24 15.50
CA ASN A 190 -6.89 -17.66 15.62
C ASN A 190 -7.41 -17.00 14.34
N CYS A 191 -6.55 -16.78 13.34
CA CYS A 191 -6.90 -16.13 12.08
C CYS A 191 -7.76 -17.03 11.18
N ASP A 192 -8.59 -16.46 10.31
CA ASP A 192 -9.19 -17.19 9.19
C ASP A 192 -8.26 -17.11 7.97
N PRO A 193 -7.62 -18.22 7.55
CA PRO A 193 -6.69 -18.21 6.42
C PRO A 193 -7.38 -18.05 5.07
N ASP A 194 -8.71 -18.23 4.97
CA ASP A 194 -9.41 -18.17 3.67
C ASP A 194 -9.67 -16.73 3.21
N LEU A 195 -9.50 -15.74 4.09
CA LEU A 195 -9.67 -14.32 3.78
C LEU A 195 -8.40 -13.69 3.17
N ILE A 196 -7.35 -14.50 2.98
CA ILE A 196 -5.99 -14.05 2.69
C ILE A 196 -5.44 -14.90 1.55
N ASP A 197 -4.96 -14.25 0.50
CA ASP A 197 -4.46 -14.93 -0.69
C ASP A 197 -3.12 -15.61 -0.44
N TYR A 198 -2.23 -14.92 0.29
CA TYR A 198 -0.89 -15.41 0.63
C TYR A 198 -0.70 -15.44 2.15
N PRO A 199 -1.28 -16.42 2.85
CA PRO A 199 -1.15 -16.55 4.30
C PRO A 199 0.25 -17.07 4.65
N ILE A 200 0.95 -16.39 5.56
CA ILE A 200 2.22 -16.81 6.15
C ILE A 200 1.92 -17.28 7.59
N PRO A 201 1.86 -18.60 7.85
CA PRO A 201 1.63 -19.11 9.19
C PRO A 201 2.74 -18.69 10.15
N GLY A 202 2.41 -18.00 11.23
CA GLY A 202 3.43 -17.55 12.19
C GLY A 202 2.86 -16.75 13.35
N ASN A 203 3.71 -16.57 14.36
CA ASN A 203 3.41 -15.79 15.56
C ASN A 203 3.30 -14.28 15.26
N ASP A 204 2.16 -13.68 15.60
CA ASP A 204 1.92 -12.24 15.44
C ASP A 204 2.08 -11.42 16.75
N ASP A 205 2.27 -12.09 17.89
CA ASP A 205 2.44 -11.46 19.21
C ASP A 205 3.91 -11.12 19.51
N ALA A 206 4.84 -11.93 19.01
CA ALA A 206 6.26 -11.79 19.30
C ALA A 206 6.93 -10.75 18.38
N ILE A 207 7.51 -9.71 18.98
CA ILE A 207 8.24 -8.64 18.27
C ILE A 207 9.35 -9.20 17.37
N LYS A 208 10.10 -10.21 17.84
CA LYS A 208 11.19 -10.81 17.06
C LYS A 208 10.67 -11.58 15.83
N ALA A 209 9.54 -12.27 15.97
CA ALA A 209 8.90 -13.03 14.90
C ALA A 209 8.36 -12.08 13.81
N THR A 210 7.58 -11.08 14.21
CA THR A 210 6.99 -10.11 13.29
C THR A 210 8.06 -9.27 12.61
N ARG A 211 9.12 -8.86 13.32
CA ARG A 211 10.27 -8.17 12.73
C ARG A 211 10.99 -9.01 11.70
N LEU A 212 11.30 -10.27 12.00
CA LEU A 212 11.99 -11.16 11.06
C LEU A 212 11.20 -11.32 9.75
N ILE A 213 9.89 -11.61 9.84
CA ILE A 213 9.07 -11.81 8.64
C ILE A 213 8.91 -10.49 7.88
N THR A 214 8.59 -9.39 8.58
CA THR A 214 8.34 -8.09 7.96
C THR A 214 9.61 -7.52 7.31
N SER A 215 10.78 -7.68 7.92
CA SER A 215 12.04 -7.20 7.33
C SER A 215 12.35 -7.93 6.03
N ARG A 216 12.11 -9.24 5.97
CA ARG A 216 12.34 -10.02 4.76
C ARG A 216 11.32 -9.69 3.67
N ILE A 217 10.06 -9.40 4.01
CA ILE A 217 9.09 -8.88 3.04
C ILE A 217 9.52 -7.49 2.53
N ALA A 218 10.04 -6.63 3.40
CA ALA A 218 10.60 -5.34 2.98
C ALA A 218 11.81 -5.50 2.06
N ASP A 219 12.68 -6.49 2.31
CA ASP A 219 13.78 -6.84 1.39
C ASP A 219 13.23 -7.26 0.01
N ALA A 220 12.11 -8.01 -0.06
CA ALA A 220 11.46 -8.36 -1.33
C ALA A 220 10.97 -7.14 -2.12
N VAL A 221 10.48 -6.11 -1.41
CA VAL A 221 10.08 -4.83 -2.03
C VAL A 221 11.29 -4.10 -2.61
N ILE A 222 12.40 -4.08 -1.87
CA ILE A 222 13.65 -3.45 -2.34
C ILE A 222 14.18 -4.18 -3.58
N GLU A 223 14.30 -5.52 -3.52
CA GLU A 223 14.76 -6.33 -4.64
C GLU A 223 13.87 -6.18 -5.89
N GLY A 224 12.54 -6.13 -5.71
CA GLY A 224 11.61 -5.90 -6.82
C GLY A 224 11.81 -4.53 -7.48
N ARG A 225 12.13 -3.50 -6.68
CA ARG A 225 12.39 -2.14 -7.17
C ARG A 225 13.78 -2.00 -7.80
N GLU A 226 14.79 -2.70 -7.31
CA GLU A 226 16.12 -2.76 -7.94
C GLU A 226 16.09 -3.51 -9.28
N GLY A 227 15.24 -4.53 -9.38
CA GLY A 227 14.97 -5.22 -10.65
C GLY A 227 14.43 -4.26 -11.72
N LEU A 228 13.52 -3.35 -11.34
CA LEU A 228 13.03 -2.26 -12.20
C LEU A 228 14.17 -1.31 -12.63
N GLN A 229 15.03 -0.89 -11.71
CA GLN A 229 16.15 0.01 -12.02
C GLN A 229 17.19 -0.62 -12.95
N THR A 230 17.37 -1.94 -12.88
CA THR A 230 18.29 -2.67 -13.78
C THR A 230 17.70 -2.81 -15.19
N THR A 231 16.39 -2.89 -15.31
CA THR A 231 15.69 -2.86 -16.61
C THR A 231 15.54 -1.46 -17.21
N GLU A 232 15.73 -0.39 -16.41
CA GLU A 232 15.75 1.02 -16.86
C GLU A 232 17.14 1.53 -17.30
N ALA A 233 18.19 0.71 -17.24
CA ALA A 233 19.41 0.99 -18.00
C ALA A 233 19.13 0.67 -19.48
N PRO A 234 19.13 1.64 -20.40
CA PRO A 234 18.62 1.43 -21.75
C PRO A 234 19.59 0.52 -22.51
N ALA A 235 19.23 -0.75 -22.63
CA ALA A 235 19.57 -1.52 -23.81
C ALA A 235 18.69 -0.95 -24.93
N ALA A 236 19.30 -0.12 -25.78
CA ALA A 236 18.69 0.34 -27.01
C ALA A 236 18.10 -0.87 -27.77
N PRO A 237 16.80 -0.87 -28.12
CA PRO A 237 16.28 -1.84 -29.06
C PRO A 237 16.71 -1.43 -30.47
N GLU A 238 17.70 -2.13 -31.04
CA GLU A 238 18.05 -2.09 -32.48
C GLU A 238 16.97 -2.77 -33.37
N ALA A 239 15.69 -2.69 -33.01
CA ALA A 239 14.62 -3.41 -33.70
C ALA A 239 13.37 -2.56 -34.03
N GLU A 240 13.40 -1.24 -33.82
CA GLU A 240 12.33 -0.31 -34.24
C GLU A 240 12.75 0.63 -35.40
N ALA A 241 13.95 0.43 -35.97
CA ALA A 241 14.47 1.28 -37.04
C ALA A 241 14.02 0.90 -38.46
N GLU A 242 13.24 -0.18 -38.64
CA GLU A 242 12.69 -0.55 -39.96
C GLU A 242 11.20 -0.19 -40.13
N GLU A 243 10.43 0.08 -39.06
CA GLU A 243 9.04 0.55 -39.19
C GLU A 243 8.91 2.09 -39.23
N ALA A 244 9.89 2.82 -38.69
CA ALA A 244 9.91 4.29 -38.76
C ALA A 244 10.20 4.87 -40.17
N ALA A 245 10.78 4.06 -41.08
CA ALA A 245 11.12 4.52 -42.43
C ALA A 245 9.92 4.50 -43.41
N GLU A 246 8.87 3.71 -43.14
CA GLU A 246 7.65 3.69 -43.97
C GLU A 246 6.60 4.71 -43.50
N GLU A 247 6.60 5.13 -42.24
CA GLU A 247 5.69 6.18 -41.76
C GLU A 247 6.17 7.61 -42.15
N GLU A 248 7.48 7.88 -42.17
CA GLU A 248 8.03 9.19 -42.57
C GLU A 248 7.73 9.57 -44.03
N GLU A 249 7.54 8.61 -44.93
CA GLU A 249 7.25 8.91 -46.34
C GLU A 249 5.76 9.29 -46.58
N THR A 250 4.87 8.98 -45.64
CA THR A 250 3.43 9.31 -45.75
C THR A 250 3.06 10.66 -45.13
N VAL A 251 3.78 11.10 -44.09
CA VAL A 251 3.50 12.37 -43.39
C VAL A 251 4.05 13.58 -44.15
N ALA A 252 5.07 13.41 -45.00
CA ALA A 252 5.67 14.49 -45.80
C ALA A 252 4.76 15.07 -46.92
N SER A 253 3.52 14.58 -47.07
CA SER A 253 2.59 15.03 -48.12
C SER A 253 1.37 15.82 -47.63
N MET A 254 1.28 16.16 -46.34
CA MET A 254 0.07 16.81 -45.79
C MET A 254 0.33 18.04 -44.89
N ASP A 255 1.45 18.72 -45.08
CA ASP A 255 1.68 20.08 -44.56
C ASP A 255 1.32 21.12 -45.64
N GLU A 256 0.03 21.38 -45.86
CA GLU A 256 -0.46 22.65 -46.43
C GLU A 256 -1.99 22.79 -46.28
N ILE A 257 -2.46 23.10 -45.07
CA ILE A 257 -3.75 23.81 -44.86
C ILE A 257 -3.58 24.75 -43.65
N PRO A 258 -3.76 26.08 -43.79
CA PRO A 258 -3.76 26.99 -42.64
C PRO A 258 -5.14 26.92 -41.96
N LEU A 259 -5.16 26.68 -40.65
CA LEU A 259 -6.37 26.81 -39.83
C LEU A 259 -6.26 28.10 -39.02
N ASP A 260 -7.10 29.08 -39.38
CA ASP A 260 -7.21 30.38 -38.73
C ASP A 260 -7.78 30.21 -37.31
N GLU A 261 -7.04 30.69 -36.31
CA GLU A 261 -7.39 30.64 -34.87
C GLU A 261 -8.71 31.33 -34.52
N VAL A 262 -9.26 32.11 -35.45
CA VAL A 262 -10.47 32.94 -35.26
C VAL A 262 -11.76 32.10 -35.29
N GLU A 263 -11.84 31.04 -36.10
CA GLU A 263 -13.07 30.21 -36.21
C GLU A 263 -13.26 29.29 -34.99
N LEU A 264 -12.17 28.93 -34.31
CA LEU A 264 -12.19 28.07 -33.12
C LEU A 264 -12.65 28.82 -31.87
N GLU A 265 -12.40 30.13 -31.84
CA GLU A 265 -12.80 31.01 -30.73
C GLU A 265 -14.28 31.41 -30.85
N GLU A 266 -14.77 31.69 -32.06
CA GLU A 266 -16.21 31.92 -32.31
C GLU A 266 -17.07 30.68 -32.00
N HIS A 267 -16.58 29.48 -32.33
CA HIS A 267 -17.30 28.24 -32.02
C HIS A 267 -17.37 27.95 -30.51
N TYR A 268 -16.37 28.37 -29.74
CA TYR A 268 -16.35 28.21 -28.29
C TYR A 268 -17.28 29.20 -27.59
N GLU A 269 -17.41 30.42 -28.11
CA GLU A 269 -18.35 31.43 -27.60
C GLU A 269 -19.81 31.03 -27.87
N GLU A 270 -20.14 30.52 -29.07
CA GLU A 270 -21.49 30.00 -29.37
C GLU A 270 -21.88 28.84 -28.46
N MET A 271 -20.94 27.91 -28.19
CA MET A 271 -21.17 26.79 -27.28
C MET A 271 -21.40 27.25 -25.83
N LEU A 272 -20.73 28.31 -25.39
CA LEU A 272 -20.90 28.86 -24.05
C LEU A 272 -22.23 29.60 -23.89
N GLU A 273 -22.71 30.29 -24.93
CA GLU A 273 -24.03 30.95 -24.91
C GLU A 273 -25.18 29.93 -24.85
N GLU A 274 -25.11 28.82 -25.59
CA GLU A 274 -26.11 27.74 -25.53
C GLU A 274 -26.19 27.09 -24.14
N LEU A 275 -25.05 26.88 -23.48
CA LEU A 275 -24.99 26.31 -22.12
C LEU A 275 -25.59 27.23 -21.05
N ILE A 276 -25.43 28.55 -21.21
CA ILE A 276 -25.99 29.54 -20.28
C ILE A 276 -27.52 29.66 -20.47
N GLU A 277 -28.02 29.55 -21.70
CA GLU A 277 -29.47 29.55 -21.96
C GLU A 277 -30.20 28.29 -21.47
N GLU A 278 -29.50 27.15 -21.33
CA GLU A 278 -30.06 25.93 -20.75
C GLU A 278 -30.17 26.01 -19.22
N GLU A 279 -29.21 26.63 -18.53
CA GLU A 279 -29.26 26.81 -17.06
C GLU A 279 -30.37 27.78 -16.62
N ASP A 280 -30.70 28.80 -17.42
CA ASP A 280 -31.77 29.76 -17.11
C ASP A 280 -33.20 29.23 -17.36
N LYS A 281 -33.35 28.05 -18.01
CA LYS A 281 -34.66 27.41 -18.25
C LYS A 281 -35.08 26.42 -17.16
N GLU A 282 -34.23 26.12 -16.18
CA GLU A 282 -34.54 25.21 -15.06
C GLU A 282 -34.83 25.91 -13.71
N VAL A 283 -35.11 27.22 -13.69
CA VAL A 283 -35.57 27.97 -12.49
C VAL A 283 -37.03 28.40 -12.55
#